data_AF-A0A315AR84-F1
#
_entry.id   AF-A0A315AR84-F1
#
_cell.length_a   1.000
_cell.length_b   1.000
_cell.length_c   1.000
_cell.angle_alpha   90.00
_cell.angle_beta   90.00
_cell.angle_gamma   90.00
#
_symmetry.space_group_name_H-M   'P 1'
#
loop_
_entity.id
_entity.type
_entity.pdbx_description
1 polymer ?
#
loop_
_entity_poly.entity_id
_entity_poly.type
_entity_poly.pdbx_seq_one_letter_code
_entity_poly.pdbx_strand_id
1 'polypeptide(L)'
;MQGRIIAGLPDSLSFGRVVGQISLRILMRLCKNADMRTSLDFPDLLFKHLKTRAAQEGRTLRDLVIELVERGLNAREVVDPRQRFEARPMVIPNQGPLPLDLSKLSNADLYEIINKDDDDRAIELMARR
;
A
#
# COMPACT_ATOMS: atom_id res chain seq x y z
N MET A 1 12.39 -33.11 4.04
CA MET A 1 11.04 -33.48 4.50
C MET A 1 10.25 -32.20 4.71
N GLN A 2 9.30 -31.89 3.82
CA GLN A 2 8.55 -30.62 3.82
C GLN A 2 7.36 -30.74 4.78
N GLY A 3 7.32 -29.89 5.82
CA GLY A 3 6.22 -29.86 6.78
C GLY A 3 5.03 -29.06 6.23
N ARG A 4 3.92 -29.72 5.93
CA ARG A 4 2.65 -29.08 5.56
C ARG A 4 1.76 -28.94 6.79
N ILE A 5 1.27 -27.74 7.06
CA ILE A 5 0.25 -27.49 8.11
C ILE A 5 -1.14 -27.59 7.47
N ILE A 6 -2.03 -28.38 8.08
CA ILE A 6 -3.46 -28.47 7.75
C ILE A 6 -4.21 -28.09 9.01
N ALA A 7 -4.92 -26.96 9.03
CA ALA A 7 -5.69 -26.53 10.20
C ALA A 7 -7.17 -26.85 9.98
N GLY A 8 -7.73 -27.73 10.81
CA GLY A 8 -9.16 -27.89 11.04
C GLY A 8 -9.49 -27.39 12.46
N LEU A 9 -10.61 -26.70 12.62
CA LEU A 9 -11.11 -26.15 13.89
C LEU A 9 -12.16 -27.10 14.49
N PRO A 10 -12.31 -27.16 15.83
CA PRO A 10 -13.61 -27.38 16.44
C PRO A 10 -14.07 -26.18 17.30
N ASP A 11 -15.33 -25.80 17.04
CA ASP A 11 -16.40 -25.27 17.90
C ASP A 11 -16.12 -24.48 19.20
N SER A 12 -16.60 -23.22 19.15
CA SER A 12 -17.68 -22.65 19.98
C SER A 12 -17.38 -21.70 21.17
N LEU A 13 -18.15 -20.58 21.16
CA LEU A 13 -18.63 -19.72 22.28
C LEU A 13 -17.58 -18.82 22.99
N SER A 14 -17.79 -17.54 23.37
CA SER A 14 -18.93 -16.61 23.37
C SER A 14 -18.51 -15.23 23.95
N PHE A 15 -19.24 -14.18 23.54
CA PHE A 15 -19.65 -12.96 24.29
C PHE A 15 -18.67 -11.84 24.72
N GLY A 16 -19.00 -10.59 24.33
CA GLY A 16 -18.61 -9.36 25.05
C GLY A 16 -18.47 -8.08 24.21
N ARG A 17 -19.50 -7.22 24.20
CA ARG A 17 -19.56 -5.88 23.55
C ARG A 17 -18.72 -4.82 24.29
N VAL A 18 -18.02 -3.93 23.56
CA VAL A 18 -17.94 -2.47 23.85
C VAL A 18 -17.91 -1.67 22.52
N VAL A 19 -18.61 -0.54 22.54
CA VAL A 19 -18.98 0.35 21.42
C VAL A 19 -17.88 1.37 21.11
N GLY A 20 -17.66 1.63 19.81
CA GLY A 20 -17.37 2.98 19.34
C GLY A 20 -15.97 3.28 18.82
N GLN A 21 -15.64 2.85 17.60
CA GLN A 21 -14.70 3.61 16.76
C GLN A 21 -15.00 3.40 15.25
N ILE A 22 -15.52 4.47 14.66
CA ILE A 22 -15.37 4.91 13.26
C ILE A 22 -15.48 3.80 12.20
N SER A 23 -16.71 3.67 11.70
CA SER A 23 -17.07 3.06 10.42
C SER A 23 -16.22 3.60 9.25
N LEU A 24 -15.15 2.89 8.92
CA LEU A 24 -14.92 2.51 7.52
C LEU A 24 -15.13 1.01 7.43
N ARG A 25 -16.40 0.69 7.21
CA ARG A 25 -16.89 -0.63 6.84
C ARG A 25 -16.22 -1.07 5.52
N ILE A 26 -15.00 -1.60 5.63
CA ILE A 26 -14.56 -2.71 4.77
C ILE A 26 -15.30 -4.00 5.24
N LEU A 27 -16.58 -3.87 5.63
CA LEU A 27 -17.50 -4.95 5.94
C LEU A 27 -18.33 -5.31 4.70
N MET A 28 -18.01 -4.71 3.54
CA MET A 28 -18.68 -4.92 2.26
C MET A 28 -17.77 -5.58 1.20
N ARG A 29 -16.76 -6.34 1.62
CA ARG A 29 -16.17 -7.41 0.82
C ARG A 29 -16.48 -8.74 1.48
N LEU A 30 -17.71 -9.18 1.26
CA LEU A 30 -18.19 -10.55 1.23
C LEU A 30 -17.31 -11.59 1.94
N CYS A 31 -17.88 -12.28 2.92
CA CYS A 31 -17.43 -13.52 3.57
C CYS A 31 -17.10 -14.70 2.62
N LYS A 32 -16.89 -14.46 1.31
CA LYS A 32 -16.55 -15.46 0.30
C LYS A 32 -15.24 -16.20 0.61
N ASN A 33 -14.36 -15.64 1.44
CA ASN A 33 -13.00 -16.14 1.67
C ASN A 33 -12.61 -16.14 3.17
N ALA A 34 -13.57 -16.15 4.10
CA ALA A 34 -13.30 -16.01 5.54
C ALA A 34 -12.44 -17.15 6.12
N ASP A 35 -12.46 -18.33 5.49
CA ASP A 35 -11.62 -19.47 5.86
C ASP A 35 -10.90 -20.03 4.62
N MET A 36 -10.08 -19.18 4.00
CA MET A 36 -9.17 -19.63 2.94
C MET A 36 -7.99 -20.38 3.53
N ARG A 37 -7.66 -21.52 2.93
CA ARG A 37 -6.43 -22.25 3.21
C ARG A 37 -5.33 -21.78 2.27
N THR A 38 -4.31 -21.13 2.83
CA THR A 38 -3.09 -20.74 2.11
C THR A 38 -1.96 -21.69 2.48
N SER A 39 -1.19 -22.13 1.47
CA SER A 39 0.04 -22.88 1.69
C SER A 39 1.22 -21.91 1.53
N LEU A 40 2.06 -21.81 2.55
CA LEU A 40 3.23 -20.95 2.58
C LEU A 40 4.47 -21.82 2.81
N ASP A 41 5.48 -21.65 1.97
CA ASP A 41 6.75 -22.36 2.10
C ASP A 41 7.75 -21.53 2.91
N PHE A 42 8.36 -22.16 3.92
CA PHE A 42 9.36 -21.54 4.78
C PHE A 42 10.67 -22.35 4.74
N PRO A 43 11.83 -21.69 4.84
CA PRO A 43 13.10 -22.38 5.09
C PRO A 43 13.04 -23.21 6.38
N ASP A 44 13.71 -24.37 6.40
CA ASP A 44 13.65 -25.32 7.53
C ASP A 44 14.02 -24.68 8.88
N LEU A 45 15.08 -23.85 8.89
CA LEU A 45 15.52 -23.13 10.08
C LEU A 45 14.45 -22.18 10.61
N LEU A 46 13.78 -21.45 9.72
CA LEU A 46 12.73 -20.51 10.09
C LEU A 46 11.50 -21.25 10.63
N PHE A 47 11.13 -22.38 10.00
CA PHE A 47 10.00 -23.18 10.44
C PHE A 47 10.22 -23.80 11.83
N LYS A 48 11.44 -24.26 12.11
CA LYS A 48 11.85 -24.71 13.46
C LYS A 48 11.70 -23.60 14.50
N HIS A 49 12.19 -22.41 14.18
CA HIS A 49 12.07 -21.25 15.08
C HIS A 49 10.61 -20.88 15.36
N LEU A 50 9.75 -20.87 14.33
CA LEU A 50 8.32 -20.61 14.50
C LEU A 50 7.66 -21.67 15.41
N LYS A 51 7.99 -22.96 15.25
CA LYS A 51 7.47 -24.02 16.12
C LYS A 51 7.91 -23.87 17.57
N THR A 52 9.20 -23.60 17.80
CA THR A 52 9.73 -23.37 19.14
C THR A 52 9.02 -22.21 19.82
N ARG A 53 8.84 -21.10 19.09
CA ARG A 53 8.13 -19.93 19.60
C ARG A 53 6.66 -20.22 19.91
N ALA A 54 5.95 -20.91 19.02
CA ALA A 54 4.56 -21.30 19.26
C ALA A 54 4.41 -22.18 20.52
N ALA A 55 5.35 -23.12 20.71
CA ALA A 55 5.37 -23.97 21.90
C ALA A 55 5.67 -23.19 23.18
N GLN A 56 6.62 -22.24 23.13
CA GLN A 56 6.95 -21.38 24.27
C GLN A 56 5.80 -20.44 24.65
N GLU A 57 5.06 -19.93 23.66
CA GLU A 57 3.92 -19.04 23.87
C GLU A 57 2.60 -19.79 24.13
N GLY A 58 2.60 -21.14 24.08
CA GLY A 58 1.42 -21.96 24.36
C GLY A 58 0.28 -21.79 23.35
N ARG A 59 0.58 -21.42 22.09
CA ARG A 59 -0.41 -21.10 21.06
C ARG A 59 -0.21 -21.92 19.79
N THR A 60 -1.23 -21.92 18.93
CA THR A 60 -1.12 -22.66 17.65
C THR A 60 -0.15 -21.96 16.69
N LEU A 61 0.50 -22.75 15.84
CA LEU A 61 1.38 -22.19 14.80
C LEU A 61 0.62 -21.29 13.82
N ARG A 62 -0.66 -21.61 13.56
CA ARG A 62 -1.53 -20.81 12.69
C ARG A 62 -1.68 -19.39 13.26
N ASP A 63 -2.07 -19.29 14.53
CA ASP A 63 -2.32 -18.00 15.18
C ASP A 63 -1.05 -17.15 15.26
N LEU A 64 0.09 -17.79 15.57
CA LEU A 64 1.39 -17.11 15.56
C LEU A 64 1.73 -16.53 14.19
N VAL A 65 1.54 -17.29 13.12
CA VAL A 65 1.84 -16.84 11.76
C VAL A 65 0.90 -15.71 11.35
N ILE A 66 -0.40 -15.83 11.65
CA ILE A 66 -1.38 -14.77 11.34
C ILE A 66 -0.98 -13.47 12.04
N GLU A 67 -0.72 -13.49 13.34
CA GLU A 67 -0.32 -12.29 14.08
C GLU A 67 0.97 -11.68 13.53
N LEU A 68 1.98 -12.50 13.22
CA LEU A 68 3.24 -12.00 12.67
C LEU A 68 3.05 -11.34 11.31
N VAL A 69 2.18 -11.90 10.45
CA VAL A 69 1.84 -11.31 9.16
C VAL A 69 1.05 -10.01 9.35
N GLU A 70 0.04 -9.99 10.21
CA GLU A 70 -0.72 -8.78 10.53
C GLU A 70 0.18 -7.69 11.09
N ARG A 71 1.08 -8.02 12.01
CA ARG A 71 2.06 -7.09 12.54
C ARG A 71 3.02 -6.60 11.46
N GLY A 72 3.48 -7.47 10.56
CA GLY A 72 4.35 -7.09 9.44
C GLY A 72 3.66 -6.14 8.45
N LEU A 73 2.37 -6.34 8.18
CA LEU A 73 1.58 -5.49 7.30
C LEU A 73 1.21 -4.14 7.95
N ASN A 74 1.00 -4.13 9.26
CA ASN A 74 0.69 -2.91 10.03
C ASN A 74 1.94 -2.16 10.50
N ALA A 75 3.12 -2.80 10.46
CA ALA A 75 4.38 -2.15 10.70
C ALA A 75 4.64 -1.16 9.56
N ARG A 76 4.18 0.08 9.77
CA ARG A 76 4.61 1.20 8.95
C ARG A 76 6.13 1.22 9.03
N GLU A 77 6.79 1.09 7.88
CA GLU A 77 8.23 1.21 7.77
C GLU A 77 8.62 2.48 8.55
N VAL A 78 9.39 2.32 9.62
CA VAL A 78 9.87 3.42 10.44
C VAL A 78 10.97 4.08 9.62
N VAL A 79 10.57 4.76 8.55
CA VAL A 79 11.43 5.64 7.79
C VAL A 79 11.70 6.80 8.72
N ASP A 80 12.97 7.05 9.03
CA ASP A 80 13.37 8.23 9.75
C ASP A 80 12.72 9.44 9.04
N PRO A 81 11.92 10.26 9.75
CA PRO A 81 11.31 11.44 9.16
C PRO A 81 12.31 12.25 8.34
N ARG A 82 13.58 12.32 8.78
CA ARG A 82 14.66 13.01 8.07
C ARG A 82 14.95 12.40 6.69
N GLN A 83 15.13 11.08 6.60
CA GLN A 83 15.33 10.39 5.32
C GLN A 83 14.14 10.59 4.36
N ARG A 84 12.92 10.65 4.91
CA ARG A 84 11.71 10.94 4.12
C ARG A 84 11.66 12.37 3.58
N PHE A 85 12.24 13.33 4.28
CA PHE A 85 12.37 14.71 3.79
C PHE A 85 13.47 14.84 2.74
N GLU A 86 14.58 14.14 2.90
CA GLU A 86 15.70 14.12 1.95
C GLU A 86 15.33 13.47 0.61
N ALA A 87 14.42 12.49 0.61
CA ALA A 87 13.93 11.84 -0.61
C ALA A 87 12.93 12.70 -1.43
N ARG A 88 12.56 13.90 -0.97
CA ARG A 88 11.67 14.78 -1.73
C ARG A 88 12.47 15.49 -2.83
N PRO A 89 11.91 15.65 -4.05
CA PRO A 89 12.53 16.51 -5.04
C PRO A 89 12.71 17.92 -4.48
N MET A 90 13.86 18.53 -4.79
CA MET A 90 14.21 19.88 -4.34
C MET A 90 13.10 20.85 -4.73
N VAL A 91 12.41 21.42 -3.74
CA VAL A 91 11.43 22.49 -3.98
C VAL A 91 12.22 23.76 -4.27
N ILE A 92 12.26 24.17 -5.54
CA ILE A 92 12.85 25.46 -5.91
C ILE A 92 11.91 26.54 -5.37
N PRO A 93 12.37 27.42 -4.46
CA PRO A 93 11.53 28.49 -3.94
C PRO A 93 11.13 29.41 -5.10
N ASN A 94 9.87 29.83 -5.11
CA ASN A 94 9.36 30.72 -6.13
C ASN A 94 10.18 32.03 -6.14
N GLN A 95 10.84 32.34 -7.27
CA GLN A 95 11.75 33.48 -7.40
C GLN A 95 11.04 34.82 -7.66
N GLY A 96 9.70 34.86 -7.60
CA GLY A 96 8.93 36.09 -7.76
C GLY A 96 7.47 35.83 -8.11
N PRO A 97 6.70 36.85 -8.49
CA PRO A 97 5.38 36.65 -9.09
C PRO A 97 5.51 35.75 -10.32
N LEU A 98 4.62 34.76 -10.45
CA LEU A 98 4.57 33.94 -11.65
C LEU A 98 4.41 34.87 -12.86
N PRO A 99 5.22 34.74 -13.94
CA PRO A 99 5.13 35.63 -15.11
C PRO A 99 3.80 35.49 -15.87
N LEU A 100 2.96 34.55 -15.46
CA LEU A 100 1.65 34.27 -16.02
C LEU A 100 0.58 34.54 -14.96
N ASP A 101 -0.41 35.37 -15.31
CA ASP A 101 -1.60 35.56 -14.50
C ASP A 101 -2.59 34.41 -14.76
N LEU A 102 -2.48 33.35 -13.97
CA LEU A 102 -3.34 32.15 -14.06
C LEU A 102 -4.83 32.47 -13.92
N SER A 103 -5.20 33.60 -13.31
CA SER A 103 -6.61 34.00 -13.14
C SER A 103 -7.26 34.47 -14.45
N LYS A 104 -6.46 34.80 -15.46
CA LYS A 104 -6.91 35.27 -16.77
C LYS A 104 -6.80 34.23 -17.88
N LEU A 105 -6.23 33.06 -17.60
CA LEU A 105 -6.10 31.97 -18.57
C LEU A 105 -7.38 31.12 -18.60
N SER A 106 -8.00 31.05 -19.77
CA SER A 106 -9.05 30.08 -20.06
C SER A 106 -8.48 28.73 -20.48
N ASN A 107 -9.29 27.68 -20.49
CA ASN A 107 -8.87 26.36 -20.98
C ASN A 107 -8.40 26.40 -22.44
N ALA A 108 -8.96 27.28 -23.27
CA ALA A 108 -8.55 27.44 -24.66
C ALA A 108 -7.11 27.97 -24.76
N ASP A 109 -6.78 28.97 -23.95
CA ASP A 109 -5.43 29.55 -23.91
C ASP A 109 -4.39 28.52 -23.43
N LEU A 110 -4.78 27.60 -22.53
CA LEU A 110 -3.90 26.50 -22.11
C LEU A 110 -3.61 25.52 -23.24
N TYR A 111 -4.61 25.17 -24.05
CA TYR A 111 -4.42 24.29 -25.20
C TYR A 111 -3.52 24.93 -26.26
N GLU A 112 -3.65 26.24 -26.48
CA GLU A 112 -2.77 26.98 -27.38
C GLU A 112 -1.31 26.91 -26.90
N ILE A 113 -1.06 27.15 -25.61
CA ILE A 113 0.30 27.07 -25.03
C ILE A 113 0.89 25.66 -25.15
N ILE A 114 0.09 24.62 -24.89
CA ILE A 114 0.57 23.23 -24.90
C ILE A 114 0.92 22.77 -26.31
N ASN A 115 0.11 23.15 -27.30
CA ASN A 115 0.25 22.64 -28.66
C ASN A 115 1.16 23.50 -29.54
N LYS A 116 1.49 24.72 -29.12
CA LYS A 116 2.25 25.70 -29.93
C LYS A 116 3.51 25.12 -30.58
N ASP A 117 4.37 24.46 -29.82
CA ASP A 117 5.64 23.93 -30.33
C ASP A 117 5.43 22.78 -31.34
N ASP A 118 4.40 21.96 -31.11
CA ASP A 118 4.04 20.84 -32.00
C ASP A 118 3.40 21.36 -33.29
N ASP A 119 2.54 22.37 -33.19
CA ASP A 119 1.91 23.06 -34.32
C ASP A 119 2.96 23.78 -35.18
N ASP A 120 3.90 24.51 -34.56
CA ASP A 120 5.01 25.18 -35.26
C ASP A 120 5.89 24.18 -36.03
N ARG A 121 6.22 23.04 -35.40
CA ARG A 121 6.95 21.95 -36.05
C ARG A 121 6.18 21.34 -37.21
N ALA A 122 4.88 21.11 -37.05
CA ALA A 122 4.04 20.61 -38.12
C ALA A 122 3.99 21.58 -39.30
N ILE A 123 3.87 22.88 -39.03
CA ILE A 123 3.87 23.94 -40.04
C ILE A 123 5.20 23.98 -40.81
N GLU A 124 6.34 23.95 -40.12
CA GLU A 124 7.66 23.92 -40.76
C GLU A 124 7.85 22.71 -41.68
N LEU A 125 7.41 21.52 -41.24
CA LEU A 125 7.48 20.30 -42.05
C LEU A 125 6.62 20.39 -43.31
N MET A 126 5.44 21.01 -43.21
CA MET A 126 4.53 21.19 -44.35
C MET A 126 5.02 22.28 -45.32
N ALA A 127 5.73 23.29 -44.82
CA ALA A 127 6.32 24.36 -45.63
C ALA A 127 7.58 23.92 -46.42
N ARG A 128 8.19 22.78 -46.06
CA ARG A 128 9.41 22.24 -46.70
C ARG A 128 9.13 21.30 -47.89
N ARG A 129 7.88 21.22 -48.34
CA ARG A 129 7.42 20.41 -49.48
C ARG A 129 7.03 21.29 -50.66
#